data_AF-A0A838BLV3-F1
#
_entry.id   AF-A0A838BLV3-F1
#
_cell.length_a   1.000
_cell.length_b   1.000
_cell.length_c   1.000
_cell.angle_alpha   90.00
_cell.angle_beta   90.00
_cell.angle_gamma   90.00
#
_symmetry.space_group_name_H-M   'P 1'
#
loop_
_entity.id
_entity.type
_entity.pdbx_description
1 polymer ?
#
loop_
_entity_poly.entity_id
_entity_poly.type
_entity_poly.pdbx_seq_one_letter_code
_entity_poly.pdbx_strand_id
1 'polypeptide(L)'
;MVMHVKVLSGVAFVALVLAGCTSTSSAPPAPAMMASAPAPSASLGPKIDGPVLGPDGQCTVRAWGTATAIEPGITECDLVRLKGKPATDVLVGESGKGQREVQVLYSEPGGRELYFFVNNRLDRVVKP
;
A
#
# COMPACT_ATOMS: atom_id res chain seq x y z
N MET A 1 -13.85 17.67 60.98
CA MET A 1 -12.99 17.93 59.80
C MET A 1 -13.73 18.97 58.96
N VAL A 2 -13.53 20.30 59.01
CA VAL A 2 -12.33 21.14 59.10
C VAL A 2 -11.30 20.66 58.05
N MET A 3 -10.94 21.38 56.98
CA MET A 3 -10.64 22.80 56.89
C MET A 3 -10.89 23.35 55.47
N HIS A 4 -11.59 24.47 55.35
CA HIS A 4 -11.40 25.41 54.24
C HIS A 4 -10.12 26.19 54.51
N VAL A 5 -9.18 26.28 53.55
CA VAL A 5 -8.15 27.34 53.57
C VAL A 5 -7.96 27.88 52.15
N LYS A 6 -8.46 29.10 52.02
CA LYS A 6 -8.18 30.11 50.99
C LYS A 6 -6.82 30.73 51.32
N VAL A 7 -6.15 31.38 50.34
CA VAL A 7 -5.28 32.58 50.50
C VAL A 7 -3.82 32.49 49.98
N LEU A 8 -3.54 33.42 49.05
CA LEU A 8 -2.31 34.13 48.67
C LEU A 8 -1.10 33.33 48.11
N SER A 9 -0.69 33.56 46.86
CA SER A 9 0.11 34.72 46.39
C SER A 9 1.55 34.72 46.92
N GLY A 10 2.52 34.57 46.02
CA GLY A 10 3.92 34.79 46.36
C GLY A 10 4.91 34.20 45.36
N VAL A 11 5.27 34.97 44.33
CA VAL A 11 6.65 35.26 43.86
C VAL A 11 7.59 34.03 43.79
N ALA A 12 8.12 33.61 42.64
CA ALA A 12 9.18 34.32 41.91
C ALA A 12 9.81 33.42 40.84
N PHE A 13 10.43 34.05 39.83
CA PHE A 13 11.58 33.57 39.03
C PHE A 13 11.37 32.26 38.22
N VAL A 14 11.53 32.22 36.91
CA VAL A 14 12.70 32.66 36.14
C VAL A 14 12.26 32.94 34.70
N ALA A 15 12.48 34.17 34.24
CA ALA A 15 12.50 34.52 32.83
C ALA A 15 13.72 33.87 32.18
N LEU A 16 13.52 32.84 31.36
CA LEU A 16 14.56 32.27 30.53
C LEU A 16 14.58 33.04 29.21
N VAL A 17 15.46 34.03 29.17
CA VAL A 17 15.77 34.91 28.05
C VAL A 17 16.33 34.06 26.91
N LEU A 18 15.60 33.95 25.79
CA LEU A 18 16.18 33.45 24.55
C LEU A 18 17.12 34.52 23.96
N ALA A 19 18.38 34.47 24.37
CA ALA A 19 19.47 35.14 23.69
C ALA A 19 19.82 34.34 22.42
N GLY A 20 19.21 34.72 21.29
CA GLY A 20 19.60 34.21 19.97
C GLY A 20 20.93 34.84 19.55
N CYS A 21 22.05 34.14 19.75
CA CYS A 21 23.32 34.51 19.14
C CYS A 21 23.24 34.28 17.63
N THR A 22 23.29 35.37 16.87
CA THR A 22 23.50 35.34 15.42
C THR A 22 24.98 35.04 15.17
N SER A 23 25.29 33.81 14.75
CA SER A 23 26.60 33.48 14.18
C SER A 23 26.44 33.32 12.68
N THR A 24 26.71 34.41 11.97
CA THR A 24 27.03 34.38 10.54
C THR A 24 28.29 33.53 10.39
N SER A 25 28.14 32.37 9.75
CA SER A 25 29.26 31.62 9.19
C SER A 25 28.98 31.45 7.71
N SER A 26 29.66 32.26 6.89
CA SER A 26 29.72 32.08 5.45
C SER A 26 30.64 30.89 5.18
N ALA A 27 30.06 29.75 4.81
CA ALA A 27 30.79 28.64 4.22
C ALA A 27 30.50 28.60 2.71
N PRO A 28 31.53 28.43 1.85
CA PRO A 28 31.34 28.35 0.39
C PRO A 28 30.54 27.09 0.01
N PRO A 29 29.80 27.11 -1.12
CA PRO A 29 29.02 25.95 -1.55
C PRO A 29 29.95 24.79 -1.92
N ALA A 30 29.80 23.67 -1.21
CA ALA A 30 30.39 22.41 -1.61
C ALA A 30 29.71 21.90 -2.90
N PRO A 31 30.46 21.29 -3.84
CA PRO A 31 29.92 20.86 -5.12
C PRO A 31 28.84 19.80 -4.92
N ALA A 32 27.79 19.88 -5.75
CA ALA A 32 26.68 18.95 -5.76
C ALA A 32 27.20 17.51 -5.87
N MET A 33 27.09 16.75 -4.77
CA MET A 33 27.14 15.30 -4.83
C MET A 33 25.96 14.87 -5.70
N MET A 34 26.25 14.35 -6.90
CA MET A 34 25.29 13.57 -7.66
C MET A 34 24.78 12.48 -6.73
N ALA A 35 23.53 12.62 -6.30
CA ALA A 35 22.83 11.55 -5.62
C ALA A 35 22.69 10.40 -6.62
N SER A 36 23.58 9.42 -6.51
CA SER A 36 23.43 8.13 -7.17
C SER A 36 22.03 7.62 -6.82
N ALA A 37 21.20 7.40 -7.84
CA ALA A 37 19.86 6.85 -7.66
C ALA A 37 19.98 5.57 -6.79
N PRO A 38 19.16 5.42 -5.74
CA PRO A 38 19.21 4.22 -4.93
C PRO A 38 18.96 3.01 -5.83
N ALA A 39 19.85 2.02 -5.75
CA ALA A 39 19.66 0.75 -6.44
C ALA A 39 18.28 0.18 -6.05
N PRO A 40 17.49 -0.33 -7.01
CA PRO A 40 16.18 -0.90 -6.68
C PRO A 40 16.41 -2.05 -5.70
N SER A 41 15.88 -1.92 -4.48
CA SER A 41 15.88 -2.97 -3.48
C SER A 41 15.29 -4.24 -4.11
N ALA A 42 16.08 -5.30 -4.19
CA ALA A 42 15.58 -6.60 -4.65
C ALA A 42 14.43 -7.01 -3.73
N SER A 43 13.22 -7.09 -4.29
CA SER A 43 12.04 -7.52 -3.55
C SER A 43 12.27 -8.96 -3.08
N LEU A 44 12.31 -9.17 -1.76
CA LEU A 44 12.36 -10.48 -1.12
C LEU A 44 10.99 -11.19 -1.13
N GLY A 45 10.01 -10.65 -1.86
CA GLY A 45 8.68 -11.23 -1.96
C GLY A 45 8.62 -12.50 -2.82
N PRO A 46 7.49 -13.21 -2.79
CA PRO A 46 7.23 -14.36 -3.66
C PRO A 46 7.52 -14.01 -5.12
N LYS A 47 8.19 -14.90 -5.86
CA LYS A 47 8.31 -14.75 -7.31
C LYS A 47 6.94 -14.97 -7.94
N ILE A 48 6.35 -13.89 -8.44
CA ILE A 48 5.09 -13.91 -9.17
C ILE A 48 5.40 -13.83 -10.66
N ASP A 49 4.86 -14.78 -11.43
CA ASP A 49 5.02 -14.78 -12.89
C ASP A 49 3.97 -13.87 -13.55
N GLY A 50 4.47 -12.87 -14.29
CA GLY A 50 3.68 -11.98 -15.13
C GLY A 50 3.05 -10.79 -14.40
N PRO A 51 2.29 -9.95 -15.13
CA PRO A 51 1.61 -8.79 -14.57
C PRO A 51 0.58 -9.18 -13.51
N VAL A 52 0.53 -8.37 -12.46
CA VAL A 52 -0.37 -8.53 -11.32
C VAL A 52 -1.41 -7.44 -11.27
N LEU A 53 -2.52 -7.74 -10.60
CA LEU A 53 -3.58 -6.80 -10.26
C LEU A 53 -3.25 -6.11 -8.93
N GLY A 54 -3.28 -4.78 -8.92
CA GLY A 54 -3.13 -3.96 -7.72
C GLY A 54 -4.43 -3.88 -6.89
N PRO A 55 -4.34 -3.44 -5.63
CA PRO A 55 -5.51 -3.21 -4.78
C PRO A 55 -6.44 -2.10 -5.31
N ASP A 56 -5.96 -1.28 -6.25
CA ASP A 56 -6.72 -0.26 -6.97
C ASP A 56 -7.53 -0.84 -8.15
N GLY A 57 -7.49 -2.16 -8.36
CA GLY A 57 -8.17 -2.83 -9.46
C GLY A 57 -7.51 -2.61 -10.82
N GLN A 58 -6.27 -2.08 -10.84
CA GLN A 58 -5.52 -1.87 -12.08
C GLN A 58 -4.43 -2.92 -12.28
N CYS A 59 -4.28 -3.33 -13.53
CA CYS A 59 -3.18 -4.20 -13.92
C CYS A 59 -1.89 -3.39 -14.10
N THR A 60 -0.80 -3.92 -13.55
CA THR A 60 0.57 -3.42 -13.75
C THR A 60 0.93 -3.27 -15.24
N VAL A 61 0.40 -4.14 -16.10
CA VAL A 61 0.46 -4.03 -17.55
C VAL A 61 -0.95 -4.19 -18.13
N ARG A 62 -1.40 -3.18 -18.89
CA ARG A 62 -2.73 -3.20 -19.53
C ARG A 62 -2.78 -4.22 -20.67
N ALA A 63 -3.96 -4.80 -20.88
CA ALA A 63 -4.26 -5.73 -21.97
C ALA A 63 -3.33 -6.96 -22.07
N TRP A 64 -2.71 -7.36 -20.96
CA TRP A 64 -1.91 -8.57 -20.89
C TRP A 64 -2.78 -9.84 -20.93
N GLY A 65 -2.16 -10.94 -21.37
CA GLY A 65 -2.69 -12.29 -21.27
C GLY A 65 -3.41 -12.76 -22.53
N THR A 66 -3.58 -14.07 -22.63
CA THR A 66 -4.06 -14.77 -23.83
C THR A 66 -5.26 -15.68 -23.56
N ALA A 67 -5.74 -15.74 -22.32
CA ALA A 67 -6.88 -16.58 -21.97
C ALA A 67 -8.15 -16.16 -22.73
N THR A 68 -8.93 -17.15 -23.16
CA THR A 68 -10.18 -16.92 -23.89
C THR A 68 -11.43 -17.18 -23.02
N ALA A 69 -11.25 -17.80 -21.85
CA ALA A 69 -12.31 -18.12 -20.90
C ALA A 69 -11.81 -17.97 -19.45
N ILE A 70 -12.74 -17.81 -18.51
CA ILE A 70 -12.43 -17.67 -17.08
C ILE A 70 -12.48 -19.04 -16.41
N GLU A 71 -11.31 -19.64 -16.22
CA GLU A 71 -11.13 -20.98 -15.66
C GLU A 71 -9.88 -21.01 -14.75
N PRO A 72 -9.77 -21.95 -13.80
CA PRO A 72 -8.59 -22.08 -12.96
C PRO A 72 -7.28 -22.09 -13.78
N GLY A 73 -6.28 -21.36 -13.31
CA GLY A 73 -4.99 -21.20 -13.97
C GLY A 73 -4.79 -19.91 -14.78
N ILE A 74 -5.84 -19.14 -15.10
CA ILE A 74 -5.66 -17.83 -15.73
C ILE A 74 -4.99 -16.83 -14.79
N THR A 75 -4.41 -15.76 -15.34
CA THR A 75 -3.80 -14.69 -14.54
C THR A 75 -4.83 -13.70 -14.00
N GLU A 76 -4.46 -12.92 -12.99
CA GLU A 76 -5.31 -11.85 -12.45
C GLU A 76 -5.68 -10.82 -13.53
N CYS A 77 -4.73 -10.52 -14.42
CA CYS A 77 -4.96 -9.58 -15.51
C CYS A 77 -5.73 -10.17 -16.70
N ASP A 78 -5.66 -11.49 -16.91
CA ASP A 78 -6.58 -12.17 -17.82
C ASP A 78 -8.03 -12.01 -17.34
N LEU A 79 -8.30 -12.14 -16.04
CA LEU A 79 -9.64 -11.94 -15.49
C LEU A 79 -10.15 -10.53 -15.79
N VAL A 80 -9.37 -9.49 -15.48
CA VAL A 80 -9.78 -8.10 -15.73
C VAL A 80 -10.05 -7.85 -17.22
N ARG A 81 -9.19 -8.40 -18.10
CA ARG A 81 -9.38 -8.32 -19.55
C ARG A 81 -10.66 -9.03 -20.01
N LEU A 82 -10.90 -10.25 -19.52
CA LEU A 82 -12.07 -11.05 -19.89
C LEU A 82 -13.38 -10.47 -19.34
N LYS A 83 -13.36 -9.89 -18.14
CA LYS A 83 -14.54 -9.20 -17.56
C LYS A 83 -14.81 -7.86 -18.25
N GLY A 84 -13.81 -7.26 -18.91
CA GLY A 84 -13.94 -6.02 -19.66
C GLY A 84 -14.24 -4.78 -18.82
N LYS A 85 -14.19 -4.90 -17.49
CA LYS A 85 -14.43 -3.83 -16.53
C LYS A 85 -13.51 -4.01 -15.31
N PRO A 86 -13.16 -2.92 -14.60
CA PRO A 86 -12.40 -3.02 -13.37
C PRO A 86 -13.15 -3.86 -12.33
N ALA A 87 -12.40 -4.53 -11.47
CA ALA A 87 -12.96 -5.24 -10.32
C ALA A 87 -13.76 -4.28 -9.43
N THR A 88 -14.82 -4.79 -8.80
CA THR A 88 -15.60 -4.03 -7.83
C THR A 88 -14.81 -3.81 -6.54
N ASP A 89 -14.08 -4.83 -6.12
CA ASP A 89 -13.18 -4.76 -4.97
C ASP A 89 -12.03 -5.77 -5.16
N VAL A 90 -10.85 -5.44 -4.62
CA VAL A 90 -9.65 -6.27 -4.71
C VAL A 90 -8.97 -6.30 -3.34
N LEU A 91 -8.92 -7.48 -2.74
CA LEU A 91 -8.18 -7.72 -1.51
C LEU A 91 -6.88 -8.44 -1.87
N VAL A 92 -5.75 -7.75 -1.68
CA VAL A 92 -4.41 -8.34 -1.86
C VAL A 92 -3.84 -8.66 -0.49
N GLY A 93 -3.39 -9.90 -0.31
CA GLY A 93 -2.77 -10.34 0.93
C GLY A 93 -1.77 -11.47 0.70
N GLU A 94 -1.38 -12.07 1.82
CA GLU A 94 -0.54 -13.26 1.84
C GLU A 94 -1.35 -14.39 2.50
N SER A 95 -1.33 -15.57 1.88
CA SER A 95 -1.83 -16.80 2.45
C SER A 95 -0.97 -17.18 3.66
N GLY A 96 -1.52 -17.95 4.60
CA GLY A 96 -0.77 -18.52 5.74
C GLY A 96 0.38 -19.47 5.36
N LYS A 97 0.64 -19.65 4.06
CA LYS A 97 1.74 -20.43 3.47
C LYS A 97 2.82 -19.56 2.81
N GLY A 98 2.80 -18.24 2.99
CA GLY A 98 3.76 -17.32 2.36
C GLY A 98 3.54 -17.09 0.86
N GLN A 99 2.33 -17.38 0.37
CA GLN A 99 1.97 -17.20 -1.04
C GLN A 99 1.13 -15.95 -1.21
N ARG A 100 1.27 -15.24 -2.32
CA ARG A 100 0.40 -14.09 -2.59
C ARG A 100 -1.02 -14.60 -2.85
N GLU A 101 -1.98 -14.06 -2.11
CA GLU A 101 -3.39 -14.35 -2.30
C GLU A 101 -4.11 -13.06 -2.73
N VAL A 102 -4.92 -13.16 -3.78
CA VAL A 102 -5.77 -12.05 -4.22
C VAL A 102 -7.21 -12.51 -4.31
N GLN A 103 -8.11 -11.78 -3.66
CA GLN A 103 -9.54 -11.98 -3.76
C GLN A 103 -10.12 -10.85 -4.59
N VAL A 104 -10.70 -11.19 -5.73
CA VAL A 104 -11.29 -10.23 -6.66
C VAL A 104 -12.80 -10.39 -6.64
N LEU A 105 -13.51 -9.31 -6.31
CA LEU A 105 -14.96 -9.27 -6.33
C LEU A 105 -15.46 -8.59 -7.61
N TYR A 106 -16.42 -9.23 -8.27
CA TYR A 106 -17.26 -8.61 -9.28
C TYR A 106 -18.72 -8.64 -8.86
N SER A 107 -19.35 -7.47 -8.82
CA SER A 107 -20.81 -7.36 -8.70
C SER A 107 -21.43 -7.32 -10.11
N GLU A 108 -22.15 -8.38 -10.47
CA GLU A 108 -22.88 -8.51 -11.73
C GLU A 108 -24.39 -8.34 -11.50
N PRO A 109 -25.17 -8.00 -12.54
CA PRO A 109 -26.64 -7.93 -12.45
C PRO A 109 -27.32 -9.23 -11.99
N GLY A 110 -26.62 -10.37 -12.06
CA GLY A 110 -27.11 -11.68 -11.61
C GLY A 110 -26.56 -12.16 -10.26
N GLY A 111 -25.74 -11.36 -9.57
CA GLY A 111 -25.14 -11.74 -8.29
C GLY A 111 -23.70 -11.28 -8.13
N ARG A 112 -23.04 -11.76 -7.08
CA ARG A 112 -21.62 -11.49 -6.81
C ARG A 112 -20.78 -12.68 -7.27
N GLU A 113 -19.58 -12.43 -7.77
CA GLU A 113 -18.61 -13.46 -8.09
C GLU A 113 -17.30 -13.13 -7.38
N LEU A 114 -16.78 -14.07 -6.60
CA LEU A 114 -15.49 -13.97 -5.93
C LEU A 114 -14.47 -14.89 -6.61
N TYR A 115 -13.37 -14.32 -7.04
CA TYR A 115 -12.27 -15.03 -7.70
C TYR A 115 -11.06 -15.04 -6.77
N PHE A 116 -10.56 -16.23 -6.47
CA PHE A 116 -9.43 -16.42 -5.57
C PHE A 116 -8.19 -16.76 -6.39
N PHE A 117 -7.14 -15.96 -6.27
CA PHE A 117 -5.87 -16.18 -6.93
C PHE A 117 -4.81 -16.55 -5.91
N VAL A 118 -3.96 -17.50 -6.28
CA VAL A 118 -2.75 -17.85 -5.54
C VAL A 118 -1.57 -17.69 -6.50
N ASN A 119 -0.60 -16.86 -6.13
CA ASN A 119 0.57 -16.55 -6.96
C ASN A 119 0.23 -16.18 -8.41
N ASN A 120 -0.76 -15.30 -8.61
CA ASN A 120 -1.24 -14.84 -9.92
C ASN A 120 -1.84 -15.96 -10.81
N ARG A 121 -2.40 -16.99 -10.20
CA ARG A 121 -3.17 -18.04 -10.89
C ARG A 121 -4.52 -18.22 -10.23
N LEU A 122 -5.58 -18.21 -11.04
CA LEU A 122 -6.94 -18.43 -10.54
C LEU A 122 -7.02 -19.83 -9.93
N ASP A 123 -7.31 -19.91 -8.64
CA ASP A 123 -7.48 -21.17 -7.91
C ASP A 123 -8.93 -21.65 -8.00
N ARG A 124 -9.87 -20.76 -7.67
CA ARG A 124 -11.29 -21.07 -7.62
C ARG A 124 -12.19 -19.85 -7.78
N VAL A 125 -13.44 -20.13 -8.11
CA VAL A 125 -14.52 -19.13 -8.24
C VAL A 125 -15.64 -19.49 -7.27
N VAL A 126 -16.11 -18.51 -6.50
CA VAL A 126 -17.24 -18.66 -5.59
C VAL A 126 -18.37 -17.75 -6.05
N LYS A 127 -19.55 -18.35 -6.24
CA LYS A 127 -20.80 -17.65 -6.56
C LYS A 127 -21.77 -17.92 -5.41
N PRO A 128 -21.91 -16.98 -4.45
CA PRO A 128 -22.82 -17.12 -3.33
C PRO A 128 -24.29 -17.08 -3.76
#